data_AF-A0A8J8FH93-F1
#
_entry.id   AF-A0A8J8FH93-F1
#
_cell.length_a   1.000
_cell.length_b   1.000
_cell.length_c   1.000
_cell.angle_alpha   90.00
_cell.angle_beta   90.00
_cell.angle_gamma   90.00
#
_symmetry.space_group_name_H-M   'P 1'
#
loop_
_entity.id
_entity.type
_entity.pdbx_description
1 polymer ?
#
loop_
_entity_poly.entity_id
_entity_poly.type
_entity_poly.pdbx_seq_one_letter_code
_entity_poly.pdbx_strand_id
1 'polypeptide(L)'
;MLFFNKKKDSCTVKDIVFMHNNAKWDALALMAKASPSTIFICWFETTCQQLQTHFTAQGINTQHIFLYRMANIANTRNVTVVFAEHYPLRAKEMECYTALQLTEARVYSALEEPLFAHFGGQKIIHILQQTGVNENEALENPIISRALKNAQEKLAATLLIEQTANSQSDWFKRNGQQP
;
A
#
# COMPACT_ATOMS: atom_id res chain seq x y z
N MET A 1 7.66 -32.90 -17.07
CA MET A 1 7.71 -32.16 -15.80
C MET A 1 8.10 -30.72 -16.10
N LEU A 2 7.19 -29.76 -15.94
CA LEU A 2 7.50 -28.34 -16.08
C LEU A 2 8.12 -27.85 -14.77
N PHE A 3 9.41 -27.57 -14.79
CA PHE A 3 10.14 -26.98 -13.67
C PHE A 3 9.80 -25.49 -13.60
N PHE A 4 8.96 -25.10 -12.64
CA PHE A 4 8.76 -23.69 -12.28
C PHE A 4 10.01 -23.19 -11.57
N ASN A 5 10.90 -22.55 -12.32
CA ASN A 5 12.00 -21.79 -11.74
C ASN A 5 11.38 -20.55 -11.04
N LYS A 6 11.36 -20.53 -9.70
CA LYS A 6 10.92 -19.34 -8.95
C LYS A 6 11.89 -18.20 -9.29
N LYS A 7 11.46 -17.26 -10.16
CA LYS A 7 12.19 -16.01 -10.36
C LYS A 7 12.30 -15.33 -8.99
N LYS A 8 13.52 -15.02 -8.57
CA LYS A 8 13.77 -14.23 -7.37
C LYS A 8 13.10 -12.88 -7.57
N ASP A 9 12.24 -12.46 -6.63
CA ASP A 9 11.57 -11.16 -6.69
C ASP A 9 12.63 -10.07 -6.89
N SER A 10 12.53 -9.30 -7.98
CA SER A 10 13.51 -8.27 -8.34
C SER A 10 13.36 -6.98 -7.53
N CYS A 11 12.24 -6.84 -6.83
CA CYS A 11 11.89 -5.66 -6.03
C CYS A 11 11.72 -6.06 -4.57
N THR A 12 12.45 -5.39 -3.68
CA THR A 12 12.25 -5.51 -2.23
C THR A 12 11.09 -4.62 -1.81
N VAL A 13 10.15 -5.14 -1.02
CA VAL A 13 9.04 -4.34 -0.49
C VAL A 13 9.39 -3.88 0.91
N LYS A 14 9.32 -2.58 1.15
CA LYS A 14 9.50 -1.95 2.46
C LYS A 14 8.17 -1.38 2.92
N ASP A 15 7.58 -2.01 3.93
CA ASP A 15 6.29 -1.58 4.49
C ASP A 15 6.52 -0.56 5.61
N ILE A 16 5.81 0.55 5.51
CA ILE A 16 5.85 1.66 6.46
C ILE A 16 4.43 1.80 6.98
N VAL A 17 4.17 1.17 8.12
CA VAL A 17 2.81 0.96 8.63
C VAL A 17 2.51 1.93 9.76
N PHE A 18 1.39 2.62 9.71
CA PHE A 18 0.92 3.50 10.76
C PHE A 18 -0.24 2.87 11.51
N MET A 19 -0.46 3.31 12.75
CA MET A 19 -1.64 2.88 13.49
C MET A 19 -2.93 3.39 12.82
N HIS A 20 -2.96 4.68 12.49
CA HIS A 20 -4.13 5.37 11.94
C HIS A 20 -3.89 5.95 10.56
N ASN A 21 -4.96 6.09 9.78
CA ASN A 21 -4.90 6.69 8.44
C ASN A 21 -4.38 8.13 8.47
N ASN A 22 -4.79 8.95 9.45
CA ASN A 22 -4.34 10.34 9.54
C ASN A 22 -2.82 10.46 9.68
N ALA A 23 -2.20 9.65 10.54
CA ALA A 23 -0.75 9.63 10.71
C ALA A 23 -0.03 9.26 9.40
N LYS A 24 -0.55 8.27 8.66
CA LYS A 24 -0.06 7.92 7.32
C LYS A 24 -0.18 9.11 6.36
N TRP A 25 -1.32 9.79 6.34
CA TRP A 25 -1.55 10.94 5.46
C TRP A 25 -0.63 12.11 5.77
N ASP A 26 -0.44 12.42 7.05
CA ASP A 26 0.48 13.45 7.50
C ASP A 26 1.93 13.12 7.13
N ALA A 27 2.35 11.86 7.27
CA ALA A 27 3.68 11.41 6.85
C ALA A 27 3.90 11.55 5.33
N LEU A 28 2.92 11.18 4.51
CA LEU A 28 2.98 11.39 3.06
C LEU A 28 2.99 12.88 2.70
N ALA A 29 2.24 13.72 3.40
CA ALA A 29 2.22 15.17 3.22
C ALA A 29 3.58 15.81 3.57
N LEU A 30 4.20 15.38 4.68
CA LEU A 30 5.56 15.79 5.05
C LEU A 30 6.58 15.38 3.98
N MET A 31 6.47 14.18 3.42
CA MET A 31 7.31 13.73 2.32
C MET A 31 7.12 14.59 1.06
N ALA A 32 5.87 14.91 0.70
CA ALA A 32 5.58 15.75 -0.46
C ALA A 32 6.18 17.15 -0.31
N LYS A 33 6.14 17.73 0.91
CA LYS A 33 6.75 19.02 1.23
C LYS A 33 8.28 18.96 1.16
N ALA A 34 8.88 17.90 1.69
CA ALA A 34 10.34 17.72 1.71
C ALA A 34 10.92 17.34 0.33
N SER A 35 10.13 16.70 -0.51
CA SER A 35 10.55 16.21 -1.84
C SER A 35 9.40 16.37 -2.84
N PRO A 36 9.19 17.59 -3.40
CA PRO A 36 8.05 17.91 -4.26
C PRO A 36 7.94 17.08 -5.54
N SER A 37 9.02 16.45 -5.98
CA SER A 37 9.04 15.55 -7.16
C SER A 37 8.65 14.10 -6.83
N THR A 38 8.31 13.79 -5.57
CA THR A 38 7.90 12.44 -5.17
C THR A 38 6.59 12.07 -5.85
N ILE A 39 6.54 10.88 -6.45
CA ILE A 39 5.32 10.31 -7.02
C ILE A 39 4.65 9.41 -6.00
N PHE A 40 3.37 9.68 -5.76
CA PHE A 40 2.51 8.91 -4.88
C PHE A 40 1.57 8.07 -5.73
N ILE A 41 1.73 6.75 -5.67
CA ILE A 41 0.91 5.81 -6.41
C ILE A 41 -0.18 5.25 -5.49
N CYS A 42 -1.44 5.35 -5.92
CA CYS A 42 -2.57 4.70 -5.26
C CYS A 42 -3.08 3.55 -6.14
N TRP A 43 -3.56 2.49 -5.49
CA TRP A 43 -4.16 1.38 -6.21
C TRP A 43 -5.61 1.63 -6.56
N PHE A 44 -6.30 2.39 -5.72
CA PHE A 44 -7.73 2.65 -5.82
C PHE A 44 -8.04 4.13 -6.00
N GLU A 45 -9.11 4.42 -6.75
CA GLU A 45 -9.65 5.77 -6.98
C GLU A 45 -9.95 6.49 -5.68
N THR A 46 -10.58 5.79 -4.73
CA THR A 46 -10.93 6.37 -3.43
C THR A 46 -9.68 6.85 -2.69
N THR A 47 -8.60 6.06 -2.71
CA THR A 47 -7.34 6.41 -2.03
C THR A 47 -6.67 7.60 -2.71
N CYS A 48 -6.66 7.65 -4.04
CA CYS A 48 -6.21 8.82 -4.79
C CYS A 48 -6.96 10.09 -4.38
N GLN A 49 -8.30 10.03 -4.35
CA GLN A 49 -9.15 11.17 -4.00
C GLN A 49 -8.90 11.63 -2.56
N GLN A 50 -8.82 10.69 -1.61
CA GLN A 50 -8.53 11.00 -0.20
C GLN A 50 -7.18 11.69 -0.04
N LEU A 51 -6.14 11.17 -0.68
CA LEU A 51 -4.80 11.76 -0.62
C LEU A 51 -4.77 13.15 -1.27
N GLN A 52 -5.43 13.32 -2.43
CA GLN A 52 -5.56 14.61 -3.11
C GLN A 52 -6.30 15.64 -2.23
N THR A 53 -7.40 15.26 -1.59
CA THR A 53 -8.13 16.13 -0.66
C THR A 53 -7.25 16.54 0.52
N HIS A 54 -6.54 15.58 1.13
CA HIS A 54 -5.64 15.85 2.24
C HIS A 54 -4.48 16.78 1.85
N PHE A 55 -3.86 16.57 0.68
CA PHE A 55 -2.79 17.44 0.16
C PHE A 55 -3.30 18.85 -0.16
N THR A 56 -4.47 18.95 -0.80
CA THR A 56 -5.08 20.24 -1.15
C THR A 56 -5.39 21.07 0.10
N ALA A 57 -5.91 20.44 1.16
CA ALA A 57 -6.17 21.09 2.44
C ALA A 57 -4.90 21.67 3.10
N GLN A 58 -3.72 21.16 2.73
CA GLN A 58 -2.42 21.64 3.21
C GLN A 58 -1.68 22.53 2.20
N GLY A 59 -2.30 22.89 1.07
CA GLY A 59 -1.66 23.68 0.01
C GLY A 59 -0.57 22.93 -0.75
N ILE A 60 -0.58 21.60 -0.75
CA ILE A 60 0.39 20.76 -1.44
C ILE A 60 -0.10 20.47 -2.87
N ASN A 61 0.81 20.54 -3.84
CA ASN A 61 0.51 20.20 -5.24
C ASN A 61 0.16 18.71 -5.38
N THR A 62 -0.97 18.42 -6.05
CA THR A 62 -1.51 17.07 -6.25
C THR A 62 -1.13 16.44 -7.60
N GLN A 63 -0.38 17.14 -8.46
CA GLN A 63 0.00 16.67 -9.81
C GLN A 63 0.85 15.39 -9.81
N HIS A 64 1.47 15.03 -8.69
CA HIS A 64 2.28 13.81 -8.56
C HIS A 64 1.55 12.65 -7.85
N ILE A 65 0.22 12.75 -7.67
CA ILE A 65 -0.61 11.65 -7.17
C ILE A 65 -1.22 10.91 -8.37
N PHE A 66 -0.83 9.65 -8.56
CA PHE A 66 -1.25 8.82 -9.69
C PHE A 66 -1.99 7.58 -9.25
N LEU A 67 -2.98 7.18 -10.04
CA LEU A 67 -3.46 5.80 -10.01
C LEU A 67 -2.41 4.89 -10.62
N TYR A 68 -2.29 3.66 -10.11
CA TYR A 68 -1.26 2.70 -10.56
C TYR A 68 -1.20 2.52 -12.08
N ARG A 69 -2.35 2.54 -12.77
CA ARG A 69 -2.46 2.43 -14.23
C ARG A 69 -1.92 3.64 -15.02
N MET A 70 -1.69 4.77 -14.36
CA MET A 70 -1.11 5.98 -14.94
C MET A 70 0.41 6.05 -14.72
N ALA A 71 0.93 5.29 -13.74
CA ALA A 71 2.36 5.21 -13.47
C ALA A 71 3.06 4.38 -14.55
N ASN A 72 4.18 4.88 -15.05
CA ASN A 72 5.01 4.18 -16.03
C ASN A 72 6.47 4.68 -15.93
N ILE A 73 7.41 3.95 -16.55
CA ILE A 73 8.84 4.27 -16.45
C ILE A 73 9.16 5.72 -16.87
N ALA A 74 8.42 6.29 -17.83
CA ALA A 74 8.71 7.64 -18.31
C ALA A 74 8.45 8.71 -17.23
N ASN A 75 7.50 8.49 -16.32
CA ASN A 75 7.24 9.40 -15.21
C ASN A 75 7.88 8.96 -13.89
N THR A 76 8.19 7.67 -13.68
CA THR A 76 8.78 7.17 -12.43
C THR A 76 10.31 7.06 -12.42
N ARG A 77 10.98 7.20 -13.57
CA ARG A 77 12.44 7.08 -13.63
C ARG A 77 13.13 8.22 -12.88
N ASN A 78 14.13 7.87 -12.06
CA ASN A 78 14.98 8.80 -11.30
C ASN A 78 14.24 9.71 -10.31
N VAL A 79 13.01 9.34 -9.92
CA VAL A 79 12.26 10.03 -8.87
C VAL A 79 11.90 9.05 -7.76
N THR A 80 11.66 9.58 -6.56
CA THR A 80 11.14 8.77 -5.47
C THR A 80 9.71 8.37 -5.80
N VAL A 81 9.43 7.07 -5.73
CA VAL A 81 8.09 6.50 -5.88
C VAL A 81 7.68 5.86 -4.57
N VAL A 82 6.49 6.19 -4.09
CA VAL A 82 5.89 5.55 -2.91
C VAL A 82 4.46 5.12 -3.23
N PHE A 83 4.00 4.05 -2.58
CA PHE A 83 2.63 3.57 -2.69
C PHE A 83 1.85 3.97 -1.45
N ALA A 84 0.62 4.45 -1.62
CA ALA A 84 -0.22 4.99 -0.53
C ALA A 84 -1.08 3.92 0.18
N GLU A 85 -1.02 2.67 -0.29
CA GLU A 85 -1.67 1.50 0.26
C GLU A 85 -1.10 0.23 -0.40
N HIS A 86 -1.40 -0.93 0.16
CA HIS A 86 -1.21 -2.22 -0.51
C HIS A 86 -2.42 -2.61 -1.37
N TYR A 87 -2.14 -3.37 -2.43
CA TYR A 87 -3.18 -4.09 -3.14
C TYR A 87 -3.51 -5.42 -2.43
N PRO A 88 -4.76 -5.92 -2.45
CA PRO A 88 -5.08 -7.21 -1.83
C PRO A 88 -4.30 -8.39 -2.42
N LEU A 89 -3.94 -8.35 -3.71
CA LEU A 89 -3.19 -9.42 -4.38
C LEU A 89 -1.73 -9.03 -4.63
N ARG A 90 -0.81 -9.76 -3.97
CA ARG A 90 0.64 -9.58 -4.09
C ARG A 90 1.16 -9.67 -5.52
N ALA A 91 0.59 -10.56 -6.32
CA ALA A 91 1.00 -10.75 -7.72
C ALA A 91 0.84 -9.46 -8.54
N LYS A 92 -0.28 -8.74 -8.35
CA LYS A 92 -0.56 -7.47 -9.03
C LYS A 92 0.41 -6.37 -8.62
N GLU A 93 0.80 -6.36 -7.35
CA GLU A 93 1.85 -5.46 -6.86
C GLU A 93 3.18 -5.75 -7.55
N MET A 94 3.61 -7.01 -7.61
CA MET A 94 4.87 -7.40 -8.26
C MET A 94 4.89 -7.09 -9.76
N GLU A 95 3.78 -7.30 -10.45
CA GLU A 95 3.63 -6.93 -11.87
C GLU A 95 3.87 -5.43 -12.06
N CYS A 96 3.25 -4.59 -11.24
CA CYS A 96 3.45 -3.14 -11.28
C CYS A 96 4.89 -2.77 -10.96
N TYR A 97 5.46 -3.29 -9.88
CA TYR A 97 6.84 -2.97 -9.47
C TYR A 97 7.86 -3.36 -10.54
N THR A 98 7.65 -4.51 -11.19
CA THR A 98 8.47 -4.97 -12.30
C THR A 98 8.31 -4.07 -13.52
N ALA A 99 7.07 -3.69 -13.87
CA ALA A 99 6.78 -2.79 -14.98
C ALA A 99 7.39 -1.39 -14.79
N LEU A 100 7.49 -0.93 -13.53
CA LEU A 100 8.13 0.32 -13.16
C LEU A 100 9.65 0.20 -12.94
N GLN A 101 10.23 -1.00 -13.09
CA GLN A 101 11.65 -1.30 -12.86
C GLN A 101 12.15 -0.90 -11.47
N LEU A 102 11.30 -1.06 -10.45
CA LEU A 102 11.66 -0.75 -9.07
C LEU A 102 12.58 -1.83 -8.49
N THR A 103 13.65 -1.42 -7.82
CA THR A 103 14.49 -2.29 -6.99
C THR A 103 13.98 -2.34 -5.54
N GLU A 104 13.30 -1.28 -5.10
CA GLU A 104 12.62 -1.16 -3.81
C GLU A 104 11.26 -0.48 -4.02
N ALA A 105 10.20 -1.04 -3.44
CA ALA A 105 8.87 -0.45 -3.37
C ALA A 105 8.56 -0.10 -1.91
N ARG A 106 8.39 1.19 -1.62
CA ARG A 106 7.97 1.67 -0.30
C ARG A 106 6.46 1.79 -0.26
N VAL A 107 5.83 1.05 0.63
CA VAL A 107 4.37 1.03 0.75
C VAL A 107 3.97 1.60 2.10
N TYR A 108 3.23 2.69 2.06
CA TYR A 108 2.66 3.35 3.22
C TYR A 108 1.27 2.81 3.45
N SER A 109 1.05 2.23 4.63
CA SER A 109 -0.24 1.64 4.99
C SER A 109 -0.65 2.01 6.41
N ALA A 110 -1.93 1.88 6.71
CA ALA A 110 -2.45 2.03 8.07
C ALA A 110 -3.18 0.76 8.53
N LEU A 111 -3.07 0.42 9.81
CA LEU A 111 -3.73 -0.77 10.39
C LEU A 111 -5.27 -0.70 10.35
N GLU A 112 -5.82 0.49 10.15
CA GLU A 112 -7.24 0.76 9.93
C GLU A 112 -7.72 0.47 8.50
N GLU A 113 -6.82 0.24 7.55
CA GLU A 113 -7.21 -0.07 6.18
C GLU A 113 -7.96 -1.41 6.10
N PRO A 114 -8.92 -1.55 5.17
CA PRO A 114 -9.67 -2.78 4.98
C PRO A 114 -8.80 -4.05 4.93
N LEU A 115 -7.65 -4.00 4.24
CA LEU A 115 -6.71 -5.12 4.14
C LEU A 115 -6.26 -5.62 5.51
N PHE A 116 -5.92 -4.72 6.42
CA PHE A 116 -5.49 -5.10 7.77
C PHE A 116 -6.67 -5.57 8.62
N ALA A 117 -7.89 -5.09 8.40
CA ALA A 117 -9.07 -5.60 9.11
C ALA A 117 -9.26 -7.11 8.91
N HIS A 118 -9.07 -7.62 7.68
CA HIS A 118 -9.11 -9.05 7.39
C HIS A 118 -7.98 -9.86 8.05
N PHE A 119 -6.90 -9.19 8.44
CA PHE A 119 -5.64 -9.83 8.86
C PHE A 119 -5.27 -9.51 10.32
N GLY A 120 -6.23 -9.03 11.11
CA GLY A 120 -6.06 -8.82 12.55
C GLY A 120 -5.51 -7.44 12.93
N GLY A 121 -5.61 -6.44 12.07
CA GLY A 121 -5.19 -5.05 12.31
C GLY A 121 -5.72 -4.50 13.63
N GLN A 122 -6.99 -4.76 13.97
CA GLN A 122 -7.58 -4.36 15.26
C GLN A 122 -6.87 -4.98 16.47
N LYS A 123 -6.44 -6.24 16.39
CA LYS A 123 -5.67 -6.88 17.46
C LYS A 123 -4.29 -6.25 17.59
N ILE A 124 -3.65 -5.93 16.46
CA ILE A 124 -2.35 -5.27 16.44
C ILE A 124 -2.45 -3.86 17.04
N ILE A 125 -3.45 -3.08 16.65
CA ILE A 125 -3.74 -1.75 17.23
C ILE A 125 -3.88 -1.86 18.76
N HIS A 126 -4.71 -2.79 19.24
CA HIS A 126 -4.91 -2.98 20.68
C HIS A 126 -3.61 -3.29 21.43
N ILE A 127 -2.77 -4.17 20.88
CA ILE A 127 -1.47 -4.52 21.48
C ILE A 127 -0.55 -3.28 21.51
N LEU A 128 -0.48 -2.52 20.42
CA LEU A 128 0.38 -1.34 20.33
C LEU A 128 -0.03 -0.26 21.33
N GLN A 129 -1.34 -0.02 21.48
CA GLN A 129 -1.90 0.91 22.48
C GLN A 129 -1.51 0.50 23.90
N GLN A 130 -1.54 -0.80 24.23
CA GLN A 130 -1.12 -1.30 25.54
C GLN A 130 0.37 -1.11 25.81
N THR A 131 1.20 -1.10 24.77
CA THR A 131 2.66 -0.93 24.88
C THR A 131 3.11 0.54 24.93
N GLY A 132 2.19 1.50 24.76
CA GLY A 132 2.51 2.93 24.77
C GLY A 132 3.28 3.42 23.55
N VAL A 133 3.21 2.69 22.43
CA VAL A 133 3.81 3.11 21.16
C VAL A 133 3.11 4.38 20.66
N ASN A 134 3.87 5.33 20.13
CA ASN A 134 3.32 6.58 19.61
C ASN A 134 2.47 6.31 18.36
N GLU A 135 1.20 6.73 18.39
CA GLU A 135 0.23 6.50 17.34
C GLU A 135 0.59 7.19 16.00
N ASN A 136 1.45 8.22 16.05
CA ASN A 136 1.92 8.96 14.88
C ASN A 136 3.25 8.41 14.32
N GLU A 137 3.83 7.40 14.94
CA GLU A 137 5.11 6.82 14.52
C GLU A 137 4.91 5.68 13.52
N ALA A 138 5.84 5.58 12.57
CA ALA A 138 5.88 4.47 11.62
C ALA A 138 6.36 3.17 12.30
N LEU A 139 5.62 2.10 12.09
CA LEU A 139 5.86 0.75 12.58
C LEU A 139 6.60 -0.04 11.49
N GLU A 140 7.93 0.10 11.45
CA GLU A 140 8.76 -0.74 10.58
C GLU A 140 9.10 -2.06 11.30
N ASN A 141 8.17 -3.03 11.28
CA ASN A 141 8.38 -4.34 11.90
C ASN A 141 8.31 -5.47 10.87
N PRO A 142 9.37 -6.28 10.69
CA PRO A 142 9.39 -7.43 9.78
C PRO A 142 8.25 -8.44 9.99
N ILE A 143 7.70 -8.51 11.21
CA ILE A 143 6.55 -9.36 11.54
C ILE A 143 5.29 -8.88 10.81
N ILE A 144 5.05 -7.57 10.74
CA ILE A 144 3.88 -6.99 10.07
C ILE A 144 3.97 -7.27 8.57
N SER A 145 5.13 -6.99 7.96
CA SER A 145 5.39 -7.29 6.54
C SER A 145 5.17 -8.77 6.20
N ARG A 146 5.68 -9.67 7.05
CA ARG A 146 5.50 -11.12 6.84
C ARG A 146 4.04 -11.54 6.99
N ALA A 147 3.34 -11.02 8.01
CA ALA A 147 1.93 -11.30 8.21
C ALA A 147 1.10 -10.84 7.00
N LEU A 148 1.36 -9.63 6.50
CA LEU A 148 0.69 -9.07 5.33
C LEU A 148 0.92 -9.94 4.08
N LYS A 149 2.18 -10.31 3.82
CA LYS A 149 2.52 -11.18 2.69
C LYS A 149 1.78 -12.51 2.75
N ASN A 150 1.83 -13.19 3.89
CA ASN A 150 1.13 -14.48 4.08
C ASN A 150 -0.37 -14.34 3.85
N ALA A 151 -0.93 -13.20 4.23
CA ALA A 151 -2.34 -12.94 4.14
C ALA A 151 -2.80 -12.66 2.69
N GLN A 152 -2.03 -11.88 1.92
CA GLN A 152 -2.23 -11.73 0.48
C GLN A 152 -2.09 -13.07 -0.26
N GLU A 153 -1.15 -13.93 0.14
CA GLU A 153 -0.98 -15.29 -0.44
C GLU A 153 -2.20 -16.19 -0.13
N LYS A 154 -2.69 -16.18 1.11
CA LYS A 154 -3.90 -16.92 1.50
C LYS A 154 -5.12 -16.43 0.72
N LEU A 155 -5.26 -15.12 0.58
CA LEU A 155 -6.33 -14.50 -0.19
C LEU A 155 -6.31 -14.97 -1.65
N ALA A 156 -5.14 -14.88 -2.29
CA ALA A 156 -4.95 -15.32 -3.68
C ALA A 156 -5.29 -16.80 -3.89
N ALA A 157 -5.00 -17.67 -2.91
CA ALA A 157 -5.32 -19.09 -2.99
C ALA A 157 -6.83 -19.40 -2.98
N THR A 158 -7.65 -18.49 -2.44
CA THR A 158 -9.12 -18.67 -2.36
C THR A 158 -9.86 -18.01 -3.52
N LEU A 159 -9.19 -17.15 -4.28
CA LEU A 159 -9.83 -16.33 -5.30
C LEU A 159 -9.76 -17.03 -6.67
N LEU A 160 -10.92 -17.42 -7.21
CA LEU A 160 -10.99 -18.03 -8.55
C LEU A 160 -10.83 -16.99 -9.66
N ILE A 161 -11.56 -15.88 -9.55
CA ILE A 161 -11.53 -14.77 -10.51
C ILE A 161 -11.64 -13.47 -9.71
N GLU A 162 -10.73 -12.55 -9.98
CA GLU A 162 -10.74 -11.22 -9.40
C GLU A 162 -11.81 -10.33 -10.04
N GLN A 163 -12.60 -9.65 -9.21
CA GLN A 163 -13.43 -8.53 -9.60
C GLN A 163 -12.78 -7.21 -9.18
N THR A 164 -12.56 -6.31 -10.15
CA THR A 164 -12.00 -4.98 -9.89
C THR A 164 -12.96 -4.08 -9.10
N ALA A 165 -12.41 -3.10 -8.39
CA ALA A 165 -13.18 -2.19 -7.53
C ALA A 165 -12.50 -0.82 -7.43
N ASN A 166 -13.24 0.19 -6.95
CA ASN A 166 -12.77 1.57 -6.81
C ASN A 166 -12.17 1.89 -5.44
N SER A 167 -12.29 0.96 -4.48
CA SER A 167 -11.72 1.04 -3.13
C SER A 167 -11.34 -0.34 -2.64
N GLN A 168 -10.43 -0.40 -1.67
CA GLN A 168 -10.03 -1.66 -1.05
C GLN A 168 -11.21 -2.35 -0.34
N SER A 169 -12.10 -1.59 0.31
CA SER A 169 -13.30 -2.15 0.95
C SER A 169 -14.28 -2.74 -0.07
N ASP A 170 -14.52 -2.05 -1.19
CA ASP A 170 -15.37 -2.55 -2.29
C ASP A 170 -14.74 -3.79 -2.94
N TRP A 171 -13.40 -3.83 -3.05
CA TRP A 171 -12.68 -5.00 -3.54
C TRP A 171 -12.99 -6.24 -2.67
N PHE A 172 -12.87 -6.15 -1.34
CA PHE A 172 -13.16 -7.28 -0.47
C PHE A 172 -14.62 -7.75 -0.57
N LYS A 173 -15.58 -6.80 -0.61
CA LYS A 173 -17.01 -7.11 -0.78
C LYS A 173 -17.29 -7.87 -2.09
N ARG A 174 -16.75 -7.40 -3.21
CA ARG A 174 -16.98 -8.02 -4.54
C ARG A 174 -16.30 -9.38 -4.69
N ASN A 175 -15.17 -9.57 -4.02
CA ASN A 175 -14.39 -10.80 -4.10
C ASN A 175 -14.77 -11.83 -3.02
N GLY A 176 -15.92 -11.64 -2.34
CA GLY A 176 -16.49 -12.61 -1.40
C GLY A 176 -15.70 -12.76 -0.11
N GLN A 177 -14.96 -11.72 0.27
CA GLN A 177 -14.07 -11.72 1.41
C GLN A 177 -14.70 -10.85 2.49
N GLN A 178 -15.20 -11.47 3.56
CA GLN A 178 -15.67 -10.76 4.76
C GLN A 178 -14.61 -10.88 5.86
N PRO A 179 -14.38 -9.82 6.66
CA PRO A 179 -13.38 -9.82 7.72
C PRO A 179 -13.75 -10.73 8.89
#